data_AF-A0A934HJM8-F1
#
_entry.id   AF-A0A934HJM8-F1
#
_cell.length_a   1.000
_cell.length_b   1.000
_cell.length_c   1.000
_cell.angle_alpha   90.00
_cell.angle_beta   90.00
_cell.angle_gamma   90.00
#
_symmetry.space_group_name_H-M   'P 1'
#
loop_
_entity.id
_entity.type
_entity.pdbx_description
1 polymer ?
#
loop_
_entity_poly.entity_id
_entity_poly.type
_entity_poly.pdbx_seq_one_letter_code
_entity_poly.pdbx_strand_id
1 'polypeptide(L)'
;AIYGKLADIPLFAKAGAIVPLGPKVGWGGVNNPEELHIHVFAGADNTFTLYEDDGESTHYRDGQYCQTVFAQTWLGNRLEFTAAPPTGDTHLIPAERDLHLYIHGVKASAQLSAAVNGKKIAADTFYDSETETFIVSGIQLGITSGLQIVLYSESDLRFHRSRKRETLLHMLRFFKLHNGVRNRLAAELDILLNDPAYLAPYIITMTQSQARALFEIVCEAGLHYVSDTQHPALMILWNNNEDERISYRYSDIYLHFGNVQMSNYASGVLPRFVAHIPPVNVWRQGAYAERVHPTQWRAQIDYFNVLTVIESCQEKTP
;
A
#
# COMPACT_ATOMS: atom_id res chain seq x y z
N ALA A 1 3.19 -7.64 -5.81
CA ALA A 1 4.31 -6.68 -5.72
C ALA A 1 3.87 -5.30 -6.20
N ILE A 2 4.53 -4.23 -5.76
CA ILE A 2 4.33 -2.86 -6.24
C ILE A 2 5.63 -2.40 -6.91
N TYR A 3 5.53 -1.89 -8.13
CA TYR A 3 6.65 -1.42 -8.92
C TYR A 3 6.52 0.09 -9.15
N GLY A 4 7.59 0.83 -8.86
CA GLY A 4 7.65 2.28 -9.02
C GLY A 4 9.00 2.75 -9.54
N LYS A 5 9.11 4.04 -9.78
CA LYS A 5 10.35 4.74 -10.08
C LYS A 5 11.14 4.97 -8.79
N LEU A 6 12.41 5.35 -8.93
CA LEU A 6 13.27 5.68 -7.79
C LEU A 6 12.72 6.83 -6.91
N ALA A 7 11.97 7.76 -7.50
CA ALA A 7 11.36 8.87 -6.79
C ALA A 7 10.01 8.52 -6.12
N ASP A 8 9.48 7.32 -6.37
CA ASP A 8 8.19 6.90 -5.82
C ASP A 8 8.43 6.28 -4.44
N ILE A 9 7.60 6.68 -3.46
CA ILE A 9 7.62 6.09 -2.11
C ILE A 9 6.32 5.30 -1.94
N PRO A 10 6.38 3.97 -1.74
CA PRO A 10 5.19 3.17 -1.54
C PRO A 10 4.59 3.50 -0.16
N LEU A 11 3.44 4.16 -0.16
CA LEU A 11 2.67 4.51 1.03
C LEU A 11 1.28 3.89 0.93
N PHE A 12 0.82 3.28 2.02
CA PHE A 12 -0.48 2.61 2.07
C PHE A 12 -1.31 3.18 3.21
N ALA A 13 -2.56 3.54 2.90
CA ALA A 13 -3.55 3.87 3.91
C ALA A 13 -4.26 2.58 4.35
N LYS A 14 -4.38 2.37 5.66
CA LYS A 14 -5.21 1.29 6.20
C LYS A 14 -6.69 1.54 5.86
N ALA A 15 -7.49 0.48 5.72
CA ALA A 15 -8.95 0.63 5.73
C ALA A 15 -9.39 1.38 7.00
N GLY A 16 -10.31 2.33 6.86
CA GLY A 16 -10.71 3.23 7.94
C GLY A 16 -9.81 4.44 8.14
N ALA A 17 -8.67 4.57 7.46
CA ALA A 17 -7.79 5.73 7.67
C ALA A 17 -8.51 7.06 7.47
N ILE A 18 -8.23 8.02 8.35
CA ILE A 18 -8.62 9.42 8.22
C ILE A 18 -7.32 10.21 8.20
N VAL A 19 -7.11 11.00 7.15
CA VAL A 19 -5.88 11.77 6.94
C VAL A 19 -6.27 13.21 6.64
N PRO A 20 -6.21 14.11 7.64
CA PRO A 20 -6.37 15.54 7.43
C PRO A 20 -5.12 16.12 6.76
N LEU A 21 -5.32 16.94 5.73
CA LEU A 21 -4.29 17.70 5.05
C LEU A 21 -4.71 19.17 5.01
N GLY A 22 -3.73 20.07 5.10
CA GLY A 22 -3.92 21.50 4.80
C GLY A 22 -3.41 21.85 3.41
N PRO A 23 -3.71 23.06 2.91
CA PRO A 23 -3.12 23.57 1.68
C PRO A 23 -1.60 23.63 1.79
N LYS A 24 -0.92 23.51 0.66
CA LYS A 24 0.53 23.65 0.62
C LYS A 24 0.92 25.10 0.96
N VAL A 25 1.48 25.29 2.15
CA VAL A 25 2.02 26.58 2.57
C VAL A 25 3.47 26.75 2.15
N GLY A 26 3.91 28.01 2.01
CA GLY A 26 5.31 28.35 1.81
C GLY A 26 6.16 28.06 3.06
N TRP A 27 7.46 28.32 2.96
CA TRP A 27 8.37 28.14 4.10
C TRP A 27 7.97 29.05 5.28
N GLY A 28 7.91 28.49 6.49
CA GLY A 28 7.58 29.22 7.72
C GLY A 28 6.09 29.40 8.00
N GLY A 29 5.19 28.80 7.22
CA GLY A 29 3.76 28.79 7.54
C GLY A 29 3.46 27.87 8.72
N VAL A 30 3.23 28.45 9.90
CA VAL A 30 2.84 27.75 11.15
C VAL A 30 1.38 27.95 11.53
N ASN A 31 0.68 28.86 10.83
CA ASN A 31 -0.72 29.14 11.09
C ASN A 31 -1.59 27.91 10.80
N ASN A 32 -2.58 27.68 11.67
CA ASN A 32 -3.60 26.68 11.43
C ASN A 32 -4.42 27.03 10.17
N PRO A 33 -4.71 26.06 9.30
CA PRO A 33 -5.29 26.33 8.00
C PRO A 33 -6.78 26.68 8.08
N GLU A 34 -7.19 27.62 7.23
CA GLU A 34 -8.61 27.98 7.00
C GLU A 34 -9.33 26.91 6.16
N GLU A 35 -8.58 26.16 5.35
CA GLU A 35 -9.09 25.10 4.48
C GLU A 35 -8.50 23.74 4.90
N LEU A 36 -9.35 22.72 5.06
CA LEU A 36 -8.94 21.37 5.44
C LEU A 36 -9.45 20.33 4.44
N HIS A 37 -8.53 19.49 3.96
CA HIS A 37 -8.80 18.38 3.05
C HIS A 37 -8.73 17.08 3.84
N ILE A 38 -9.89 16.49 4.13
CA ILE A 38 -9.99 15.27 4.94
C ILE A 38 -10.13 14.07 4.02
N HIS A 39 -9.05 13.30 3.89
CA HIS A 39 -9.06 12.03 3.17
C HIS A 39 -9.58 10.92 4.07
N VAL A 40 -10.60 10.22 3.62
CA VAL A 40 -11.37 9.24 4.38
C VAL A 40 -11.39 7.94 3.59
N PHE A 41 -10.85 6.85 4.15
CA PHE A 41 -10.72 5.57 3.46
C PHE A 41 -11.76 4.57 3.98
N ALA A 42 -12.66 4.10 3.11
CA ALA A 42 -13.72 3.17 3.47
C ALA A 42 -13.20 1.80 3.97
N GLY A 43 -14.07 1.03 4.63
CA GLY A 43 -13.86 -0.39 4.91
C GLY A 43 -13.62 -0.77 6.37
N ALA A 44 -13.44 0.18 7.29
CA ALA A 44 -13.35 -0.09 8.73
C ALA A 44 -13.66 1.17 9.55
N ASP A 45 -13.96 0.98 10.83
CA ASP A 45 -14.12 2.08 11.79
C ASP A 45 -12.75 2.67 12.16
N ASN A 46 -12.71 3.96 12.43
CA ASN A 46 -11.50 4.62 12.93
C ASN A 46 -11.83 6.00 13.50
N THR A 47 -10.94 6.50 14.34
CA THR A 47 -10.98 7.87 14.85
C THR A 47 -9.63 8.54 14.63
N PHE A 48 -9.63 9.85 14.41
CA PHE A 48 -8.44 10.69 14.33
C PHE A 48 -8.69 11.97 15.10
N THR A 49 -7.78 12.36 15.99
CA THR A 49 -7.84 13.64 16.70
C THR A 49 -6.88 14.61 16.04
N LEU A 50 -7.42 15.62 15.34
CA LEU A 50 -6.64 16.75 14.86
C LEU A 50 -6.28 17.61 16.05
N TYR A 51 -4.98 17.80 16.25
CA TYR A 51 -4.40 18.61 17.31
C TYR A 51 -3.77 19.85 16.69
N GLU A 52 -4.05 21.01 17.28
CA GLU A 52 -3.66 22.31 16.73
C GLU A 52 -3.20 23.23 17.87
N ASP A 53 -2.03 23.85 17.72
CA ASP A 53 -1.51 24.87 18.64
C ASP A 53 -1.04 26.10 17.85
N ASP A 54 -0.27 26.99 18.47
CA ASP A 54 0.27 28.17 17.78
C ASP A 54 1.48 27.88 16.88
N GLY A 55 2.03 26.66 16.93
CA GLY A 55 3.19 26.23 16.14
C GLY A 55 4.51 26.94 16.48
N GLU A 56 4.54 27.84 17.46
CA GLU A 56 5.71 28.70 17.76
C GLU A 56 6.17 28.61 19.21
N SER A 57 5.24 28.59 20.17
CA SER A 57 5.54 28.71 21.59
C SER A 57 5.63 27.34 22.29
N THR A 58 5.77 27.38 23.62
CA THR A 58 5.66 26.18 24.46
C THR A 58 4.37 26.13 25.27
N HIS A 59 3.40 27.02 24.99
CA HIS A 59 2.16 27.12 25.75
C HIS A 59 1.28 25.86 25.64
N TYR A 60 1.50 25.03 24.62
CA TYR A 60 0.88 23.72 24.51
C TYR A 60 1.10 22.85 25.77
N ARG A 61 2.23 23.04 26.47
CA ARG A 61 2.54 22.35 27.73
C ARG A 61 1.62 22.75 28.88
N ASP A 62 1.08 23.96 28.80
CA ASP A 62 0.15 24.53 29.78
C ASP A 62 -1.32 24.35 29.33
N GLY A 63 -1.56 23.55 28.29
CA GLY A 63 -2.90 23.24 27.80
C GLY A 63 -3.45 24.20 26.74
N GLN A 64 -2.64 25.12 26.20
CA GLN A 64 -3.06 25.97 25.08
C GLN A 64 -2.94 25.22 23.77
N TYR A 65 -3.96 24.43 23.47
CA TYR A 65 -4.15 23.74 22.21
C TYR A 65 -5.65 23.53 21.95
N CYS A 66 -5.97 23.23 20.70
CA CYS A 66 -7.30 22.88 20.23
C CYS A 66 -7.29 21.45 19.69
N GLN A 67 -8.39 20.73 19.92
CA GLN A 67 -8.59 19.39 19.39
C GLN A 67 -9.93 19.28 18.69
N THR A 68 -9.90 18.70 17.49
CA THR A 68 -11.09 18.32 16.71
C THR A 68 -11.06 16.82 16.45
N VAL A 69 -12.09 16.10 16.90
CA VAL A 69 -12.17 14.65 16.69
C VAL A 69 -12.92 14.35 15.39
N PHE A 70 -12.25 13.65 14.48
CA PHE A 70 -12.85 13.02 13.31
C PHE A 70 -13.11 11.54 13.60
N ALA A 71 -14.28 11.05 13.23
CA ALA A 71 -14.62 9.64 13.37
C ALA A 71 -15.29 9.13 12.09
N GLN A 72 -14.97 7.89 11.72
CA GLN A 72 -15.64 7.12 10.69
C GLN A 72 -16.22 5.85 11.31
N THR A 73 -17.48 5.56 10.97
CA THR A 73 -18.11 4.25 11.18
C THR A 73 -18.47 3.63 9.83
N TRP A 74 -18.12 2.38 9.63
CA TRP A 74 -18.32 1.62 8.40
C TRP A 74 -19.30 0.46 8.61
N LEU A 75 -20.40 0.47 7.86
CA LEU A 75 -21.49 -0.50 7.98
C LEU A 75 -21.67 -1.34 6.69
N GLY A 76 -20.71 -1.30 5.76
CA GLY A 76 -20.76 -2.00 4.47
C GLY A 76 -21.48 -1.18 3.40
N ASN A 77 -22.79 -0.98 3.51
CA ASN A 77 -23.56 -0.16 2.56
C ASN A 77 -23.68 1.32 2.95
N ARG A 78 -23.04 1.69 4.07
CA ARG A 78 -23.15 3.01 4.68
C ARG A 78 -21.84 3.38 5.39
N LEU A 79 -21.42 4.61 5.19
CA LEU A 79 -20.29 5.24 5.86
C LEU A 79 -20.82 6.48 6.58
N GLU A 80 -20.58 6.56 7.88
CA GLU A 80 -20.84 7.75 8.68
C GLU A 80 -19.52 8.40 9.04
N PHE A 81 -19.35 9.66 8.68
CA PHE A 81 -18.23 10.49 9.10
C PHE A 81 -18.73 11.63 9.97
N THR A 82 -18.01 11.92 11.05
CA THR A 82 -18.30 13.07 11.90
C THR A 82 -17.05 13.89 12.17
N ALA A 83 -17.18 15.21 12.17
CA ALA A 83 -16.25 16.11 12.84
C ALA A 83 -16.95 16.67 14.08
N ALA A 84 -16.44 16.36 15.27
CA ALA A 84 -16.95 16.93 16.50
C ALA A 84 -16.66 18.44 16.57
N PRO A 85 -17.45 19.23 17.31
CA PRO A 85 -17.07 20.59 17.66
C PRO A 85 -15.66 20.63 18.26
N PRO A 86 -14.82 21.61 17.87
CA PRO A 86 -13.51 21.79 18.47
C PRO A 86 -13.59 21.98 19.99
N THR A 87 -12.57 21.51 20.71
CA THR A 87 -12.45 21.60 22.16
C THR A 87 -11.07 22.12 22.55
N GLY A 88 -10.93 22.75 23.71
CA GLY A 88 -9.69 23.42 24.13
C GLY A 88 -9.71 24.92 23.80
N ASP A 89 -8.55 25.50 23.48
CA ASP A 89 -8.44 26.92 23.16
C ASP A 89 -8.75 27.18 21.67
N THR A 90 -10.01 27.50 21.38
CA THR A 90 -10.48 27.75 20.02
C THR A 90 -9.99 29.06 19.42
N HIS A 91 -9.30 29.93 20.16
CA HIS A 91 -8.69 31.13 19.59
C HIS A 91 -7.47 30.82 18.71
N LEU A 92 -6.92 29.60 18.85
CA LEU A 92 -5.77 29.11 18.06
C LEU A 92 -6.18 28.71 16.64
N ILE A 93 -7.47 28.52 16.37
CA ILE A 93 -7.99 28.07 15.07
C ILE A 93 -8.78 29.18 14.38
N PRO A 94 -8.89 29.15 13.03
CA PRO A 94 -9.73 30.09 12.30
C PRO A 94 -11.18 30.06 12.79
N ALA A 95 -11.83 31.23 12.80
CA ALA A 95 -13.21 31.39 13.28
C ALA A 95 -14.22 30.58 12.45
N GLU A 96 -13.93 30.37 11.17
CA GLU A 96 -14.66 29.56 10.21
C GLU A 96 -13.66 28.78 9.35
N ARG A 97 -13.99 27.54 9.01
CA ARG A 97 -13.18 26.66 8.16
C ARG A 97 -13.97 26.11 6.99
N ASP A 98 -13.33 26.10 5.83
CA ASP A 98 -13.79 25.38 4.66
C ASP A 98 -13.29 23.92 4.71
N LEU A 99 -14.22 22.96 4.72
CA LEU A 99 -13.92 21.54 4.83
C LEU A 99 -14.26 20.82 3.52
N HIS A 100 -13.27 20.12 2.98
CA HIS A 100 -13.40 19.24 1.83
C HIS A 100 -13.18 17.79 2.27
N LEU A 101 -14.12 16.90 1.97
CA LEU A 101 -13.97 15.47 2.25
C LEU A 101 -13.68 14.72 0.96
N TYR A 102 -12.67 13.85 1.00
CA TYR A 102 -12.27 12.96 -0.09
C TYR A 102 -12.48 11.52 0.38
N ILE A 103 -13.61 10.91 0.00
CA ILE A 103 -13.99 9.57 0.44
C ILE A 103 -13.55 8.55 -0.61
N HIS A 104 -12.55 7.75 -0.29
CA HIS A 104 -11.87 6.82 -1.19
C HIS A 104 -12.51 5.42 -1.17
N GLY A 105 -12.56 4.77 -2.33
CA GLY A 105 -12.95 3.36 -2.45
C GLY A 105 -14.45 3.12 -2.29
N VAL A 106 -15.26 4.09 -2.69
CA VAL A 106 -16.74 4.05 -2.62
C VAL A 106 -17.35 4.22 -4.01
N LYS A 107 -18.59 3.76 -4.20
CA LYS A 107 -19.29 3.82 -5.49
C LYS A 107 -19.65 5.25 -5.89
N ALA A 108 -19.54 5.54 -7.19
CA ALA A 108 -20.01 6.81 -7.77
C ALA A 108 -21.51 7.08 -7.57
N SER A 109 -22.31 6.02 -7.48
CA SER A 109 -23.78 6.10 -7.31
C SER A 109 -24.21 6.31 -5.85
N ALA A 110 -23.27 6.54 -4.93
CA ALA A 110 -23.57 6.76 -3.54
C ALA A 110 -24.38 8.05 -3.33
N GLN A 111 -25.26 8.04 -2.34
CA GLN A 111 -26.08 9.17 -1.95
C GLN A 111 -25.51 9.82 -0.69
N LEU A 112 -25.58 11.16 -0.63
CA LEU A 112 -25.05 11.97 0.45
C LEU A 112 -26.17 12.55 1.31
N SER A 113 -25.99 12.52 2.63
CA SER A 113 -26.69 13.40 3.58
C SER A 113 -25.65 14.12 4.43
N ALA A 114 -25.79 15.44 4.53
CA ALA A 114 -24.90 16.29 5.32
C ALA A 114 -25.71 17.12 6.32
N ALA A 115 -25.23 17.24 7.54
CA ALA A 115 -25.82 18.09 8.57
C ALA A 115 -24.75 18.77 9.42
N VAL A 116 -24.99 20.03 9.76
CA VAL A 116 -24.18 20.79 10.72
C VAL A 116 -25.05 21.11 11.92
N ASN A 117 -24.59 20.75 13.12
CA ASN A 117 -25.35 20.89 14.38
C ASN A 117 -26.77 20.27 14.29
N GLY A 118 -26.89 19.13 13.60
CA GLY A 118 -28.15 18.43 13.38
C GLY A 118 -29.08 19.05 12.32
N LYS A 119 -28.75 20.22 11.77
CA LYS A 119 -29.50 20.84 10.67
C LYS A 119 -28.93 20.41 9.32
N LYS A 120 -29.78 19.85 8.46
CA LYS A 120 -29.39 19.44 7.11
C LYS A 120 -28.85 20.63 6.31
N ILE A 121 -27.74 20.42 5.62
CA ILE A 121 -27.11 21.38 4.72
C ILE A 121 -27.07 20.82 3.29
N ALA A 122 -26.97 21.73 2.31
CA ALA A 122 -26.52 21.35 0.97
C ALA A 122 -24.99 21.33 0.96
N ALA A 123 -24.42 20.39 0.21
CA ALA A 123 -22.99 20.31 -0.06
C ALA A 123 -22.80 19.95 -1.53
N ASP A 124 -21.74 20.46 -2.13
CA ASP A 124 -21.38 20.13 -3.51
C ASP A 124 -20.71 18.77 -3.55
N THR A 125 -20.97 18.00 -4.61
CA THR A 125 -20.42 16.65 -4.78
C THR A 125 -19.82 16.45 -6.15
N PHE A 126 -18.68 15.78 -6.21
CA PHE A 126 -18.03 15.37 -7.45
C PHE A 126 -17.43 13.97 -7.29
N TYR A 127 -17.46 13.14 -8.33
CA TYR A 127 -16.83 11.83 -8.30
C TYR A 127 -15.68 11.76 -9.30
N ASP A 128 -14.48 11.53 -8.78
CA ASP A 128 -13.29 11.27 -9.61
C ASP A 128 -13.16 9.77 -9.88
N SER A 129 -13.44 9.38 -11.13
CA SER A 129 -13.33 7.99 -11.58
C SER A 129 -11.90 7.48 -11.76
N GLU A 130 -10.90 8.36 -11.87
CA GLU A 130 -9.49 7.97 -11.99
C GLU A 130 -8.94 7.52 -10.63
N THR A 131 -9.26 8.26 -9.57
CA THR A 131 -8.84 7.95 -8.20
C THR A 131 -9.88 7.17 -7.39
N GLU A 132 -11.11 7.01 -7.90
CA GLU A 132 -12.22 6.35 -7.21
C GLU A 132 -12.60 7.07 -5.90
N THR A 133 -12.67 8.40 -6.00
CA THR A 133 -12.89 9.31 -4.86
C THR A 133 -14.21 10.04 -5.00
N PHE A 134 -15.07 9.92 -3.99
CA PHE A 134 -16.26 10.73 -3.82
C PHE A 134 -15.89 11.99 -3.02
N ILE A 135 -15.96 13.14 -3.66
CA ILE A 135 -15.54 14.43 -3.12
C ILE A 135 -16.77 15.20 -2.66
N VAL A 136 -16.73 15.73 -1.44
CA VAL A 136 -17.75 16.61 -0.86
C VAL A 136 -17.10 17.93 -0.49
N SER A 137 -17.67 19.03 -0.96
CA SER A 137 -17.13 20.39 -0.76
C SER A 137 -18.23 21.40 -0.41
N GLY A 138 -17.84 22.64 -0.11
CA GLY A 138 -18.78 23.72 0.23
C GLY A 138 -19.30 23.61 1.67
N ILE A 139 -18.54 23.02 2.58
CA ILE A 139 -18.90 22.86 3.99
C ILE A 139 -18.15 23.89 4.82
N GLN A 140 -18.89 24.85 5.39
CA GLN A 140 -18.33 25.82 6.33
C GLN A 140 -18.61 25.42 7.78
N LEU A 141 -17.56 25.37 8.61
CA LEU A 141 -17.63 25.03 10.02
C LEU A 141 -17.05 26.13 10.89
N GLY A 142 -17.87 26.67 11.79
CA GLY A 142 -17.40 27.54 12.86
C GLY A 142 -16.81 26.76 14.04
N ILE A 143 -16.15 27.47 14.96
CA ILE A 143 -15.46 26.92 16.14
C ILE A 143 -16.34 26.17 17.17
N THR A 144 -17.66 26.18 16.99
CA THR A 144 -18.62 25.42 17.83
C THR A 144 -19.42 24.41 17.04
N SER A 145 -19.16 24.30 15.73
CA SER A 145 -19.95 23.47 14.82
C SER A 145 -19.46 22.03 14.79
N GLY A 146 -20.39 21.09 14.86
CA GLY A 146 -20.16 19.69 14.55
C GLY A 146 -20.74 19.33 13.18
N LEU A 147 -20.02 18.51 12.42
CA LEU A 147 -20.43 17.99 11.12
C LEU A 147 -20.81 16.52 11.21
N GLN A 148 -21.86 16.15 10.47
CA GLN A 148 -22.26 14.77 10.21
C GLN A 148 -22.42 14.57 8.70
N ILE A 149 -21.67 13.62 8.16
CA ILE A 149 -21.73 13.19 6.77
C ILE A 149 -22.13 11.72 6.75
N VAL A 150 -23.15 11.39 5.98
CA VAL A 150 -23.59 10.02 5.75
C VAL A 150 -23.56 9.76 4.26
N LEU A 151 -22.71 8.84 3.84
CA LEU A 151 -22.67 8.31 2.49
C LEU A 151 -23.28 6.92 2.49
N TYR A 152 -24.21 6.62 1.59
CA TYR A 152 -24.92 5.35 1.57
C TYR A 152 -25.32 4.89 0.16
N SER A 153 -25.53 3.60 0.01
CA SER A 153 -26.07 2.98 -1.20
C SER A 153 -27.01 1.82 -0.88
N GLU A 154 -27.83 1.43 -1.85
CA GLU A 154 -28.75 0.29 -1.70
C GLU A 154 -28.04 -1.06 -1.49
N SER A 155 -26.80 -1.18 -1.98
CA SER A 155 -25.92 -2.34 -1.87
C SER A 155 -24.59 -1.97 -1.20
N ASP A 156 -23.63 -2.89 -1.09
CA ASP A 156 -22.26 -2.62 -0.58
C ASP A 156 -21.73 -1.31 -1.19
N LEU A 157 -21.34 -0.36 -0.34
CA LEU A 157 -20.91 0.97 -0.76
C LEU A 157 -19.49 0.93 -1.31
N ARG A 158 -18.71 -0.07 -0.90
CA ARG A 158 -17.34 -0.25 -1.34
C ARG A 158 -17.28 -0.43 -2.85
N PHE A 159 -16.35 0.26 -3.46
CA PHE A 159 -15.98 0.08 -4.85
C PHE A 159 -14.52 -0.36 -4.92
N HIS A 160 -14.27 -1.35 -5.75
CA HIS A 160 -12.93 -1.81 -6.07
C HIS A 160 -12.89 -2.23 -7.53
N ARG A 161 -11.83 -1.83 -8.23
CA ARG A 161 -11.48 -2.38 -9.54
C ARG A 161 -10.02 -2.83 -9.54
N SER A 162 -9.73 -3.83 -10.36
CA SER A 162 -8.35 -4.21 -10.65
C SER A 162 -7.65 -3.10 -11.44
N ARG A 163 -6.50 -2.63 -10.96
CA ARG A 163 -5.63 -1.67 -11.65
C ARG A 163 -4.52 -2.34 -12.48
N LYS A 164 -4.59 -3.68 -12.65
CA LYS A 164 -3.54 -4.44 -13.34
C LYS A 164 -3.28 -3.91 -14.73
N ARG A 165 -4.33 -3.57 -15.49
CA ARG A 165 -4.19 -3.08 -16.86
C ARG A 165 -3.41 -1.77 -16.90
N GLU A 166 -3.77 -0.81 -16.06
CA GLU A 166 -3.10 0.49 -15.95
C GLU A 166 -1.65 0.32 -15.49
N THR A 167 -1.41 -0.53 -14.48
CA THR A 167 -0.06 -0.85 -13.99
C THR A 167 0.80 -1.48 -15.10
N LEU A 168 0.29 -2.47 -15.82
CA LEU A 168 1.02 -3.14 -16.91
C LEU A 168 1.32 -2.17 -18.06
N LEU A 169 0.35 -1.34 -18.47
CA LEU A 169 0.59 -0.29 -19.48
C LEU A 169 1.67 0.69 -19.03
N HIS A 170 1.62 1.12 -17.77
CA HIS A 170 2.62 2.00 -17.20
C HIS A 170 4.01 1.35 -17.23
N MET A 171 4.14 0.10 -16.78
CA MET A 171 5.40 -0.65 -16.81
C MET A 171 5.95 -0.81 -18.23
N LEU A 172 5.12 -1.23 -19.19
CA LEU A 172 5.52 -1.43 -20.58
C LEU A 172 6.09 -0.15 -21.21
N ARG A 173 5.62 1.04 -20.82
CA ARG A 173 6.18 2.33 -21.29
C ARG A 173 7.65 2.52 -20.91
N PHE A 174 8.09 1.98 -19.77
CA PHE A 174 9.48 2.10 -19.29
C PHE A 174 10.34 0.89 -19.67
N PHE A 175 9.75 -0.18 -20.17
CA PHE A 175 10.49 -1.36 -20.56
C PHE A 175 11.30 -1.11 -21.83
N LYS A 176 12.60 -1.40 -21.76
CA LYS A 176 13.50 -1.42 -22.92
C LYS A 176 13.22 -2.67 -23.77
N LEU A 177 12.24 -2.58 -24.66
CA LEU A 177 11.83 -3.63 -25.59
C LEU A 177 11.75 -3.08 -27.02
N HIS A 178 11.82 -3.98 -28.01
CA HIS A 178 11.51 -3.61 -29.39
C HIS A 178 10.09 -3.02 -29.48
N ASN A 179 9.92 -1.92 -30.22
CA ASN A 179 8.65 -1.19 -30.30
C ASN A 179 7.47 -2.08 -30.71
N GLY A 180 7.67 -2.99 -31.67
CA GLY A 180 6.64 -3.93 -32.10
C GLY A 180 6.20 -4.90 -31.00
N VAL A 181 7.13 -5.38 -30.17
CA VAL A 181 6.84 -6.28 -29.05
C VAL A 181 6.05 -5.53 -27.97
N ARG A 182 6.53 -4.34 -27.58
CA ARG A 182 5.84 -3.50 -26.59
C ARG A 182 4.41 -3.16 -27.02
N ASN A 183 4.23 -2.74 -28.27
CA ASN A 183 2.91 -2.34 -28.78
C ASN A 183 1.96 -3.53 -28.87
N ARG A 184 2.45 -4.72 -29.25
CA ARG A 184 1.64 -5.94 -29.28
C ARG A 184 1.20 -6.34 -27.88
N LEU A 185 2.12 -6.41 -26.93
CA LEU A 185 1.80 -6.69 -25.51
C LEU A 185 0.80 -5.70 -24.94
N ALA A 186 0.93 -4.41 -25.27
CA ALA A 186 -0.01 -3.38 -24.80
C ALA A 186 -1.41 -3.53 -25.41
N ALA A 187 -1.50 -3.95 -26.68
CA ALA A 187 -2.78 -4.19 -27.36
C ALA A 187 -3.50 -5.45 -26.87
N GLU A 188 -2.74 -6.44 -26.41
CA GLU A 188 -3.23 -7.78 -26.03
C GLU A 188 -3.22 -8.02 -24.52
N LEU A 189 -3.25 -6.95 -23.71
CA LEU A 189 -3.25 -7.09 -22.25
C LEU A 189 -4.42 -7.91 -21.71
N ASP A 190 -5.59 -7.90 -22.36
CA ASP A 190 -6.73 -8.70 -21.90
C ASP A 190 -6.48 -10.20 -22.13
N ILE A 191 -5.76 -10.57 -23.19
CA ILE A 191 -5.32 -11.96 -23.40
C ILE A 191 -4.33 -12.33 -22.30
N LEU A 192 -3.34 -11.47 -22.05
CA LEU A 192 -2.33 -11.68 -21.01
C LEU A 192 -2.93 -11.83 -19.60
N LEU A 193 -3.92 -11.01 -19.26
CA LEU A 193 -4.58 -11.05 -17.95
C LEU A 193 -5.39 -12.33 -17.73
N ASN A 194 -5.92 -12.92 -18.80
CA ASN A 194 -6.67 -14.18 -18.75
C ASN A 194 -5.77 -15.42 -18.89
N ASP A 195 -4.69 -15.32 -19.65
CA ASP A 195 -3.69 -16.38 -19.85
C ASP A 195 -2.26 -15.82 -19.71
N PRO A 196 -1.67 -15.88 -18.50
CA PRO A 196 -0.34 -15.36 -18.26
C PRO A 196 0.77 -16.10 -19.04
N ALA A 197 0.51 -17.35 -19.45
CA ALA A 197 1.46 -18.13 -20.26
C ALA A 197 1.65 -17.52 -21.65
N TYR A 198 0.76 -16.60 -22.08
CA TYR A 198 0.91 -15.80 -23.29
C TYR A 198 2.24 -15.02 -23.37
N LEU A 199 2.92 -14.78 -22.24
CA LEU A 199 4.25 -14.15 -22.23
C LEU A 199 5.36 -15.02 -22.82
N ALA A 200 5.19 -16.34 -22.91
CA ALA A 200 6.23 -17.30 -23.28
C ALA A 200 7.08 -16.92 -24.51
N PRO A 201 6.51 -16.54 -25.67
CA PRO A 201 7.30 -16.13 -26.83
C PRO A 201 8.05 -14.80 -26.63
N TYR A 202 7.60 -13.95 -25.71
CA TYR A 202 8.16 -12.62 -25.50
C TYR A 202 9.30 -12.60 -24.48
N ILE A 203 9.35 -13.56 -23.54
CA ILE A 203 10.36 -13.59 -22.47
C ILE A 203 11.80 -13.60 -23.01
N ILE A 204 12.02 -14.20 -24.20
CA ILE A 204 13.36 -14.27 -24.83
C ILE A 204 13.90 -12.89 -25.21
N THR A 205 13.03 -11.90 -25.36
CA THR A 205 13.38 -10.51 -25.69
C THR A 205 13.44 -9.60 -24.47
N MET A 206 13.11 -10.13 -23.28
CA MET A 206 13.03 -9.39 -22.02
C MET A 206 14.22 -9.71 -21.12
N THR A 207 14.55 -8.78 -20.22
CA THR A 207 15.40 -9.13 -19.08
C THR A 207 14.63 -9.98 -18.06
N GLN A 208 15.32 -10.74 -17.22
CA GLN A 208 14.68 -11.52 -16.15
C GLN A 208 13.82 -10.63 -15.24
N SER A 209 14.28 -9.43 -14.90
CA SER A 209 13.53 -8.48 -14.06
C SER A 209 12.26 -7.98 -14.75
N GLN A 210 12.28 -7.73 -16.06
CA GLN A 210 11.10 -7.32 -16.83
C GLN A 210 10.06 -8.44 -16.87
N ALA A 211 10.49 -9.67 -17.20
CA ALA A 211 9.60 -10.82 -17.25
C ALA A 211 8.99 -11.11 -15.87
N ARG A 212 9.83 -11.15 -14.82
CA ARG A 212 9.41 -11.30 -13.42
C ARG A 212 8.35 -10.29 -13.05
N ALA A 213 8.57 -9.01 -13.32
CA ALA A 213 7.65 -7.96 -12.93
C ALA A 213 6.26 -8.12 -13.61
N LEU A 214 6.21 -8.54 -14.87
CA LEU A 214 4.94 -8.85 -15.54
C LEU A 214 4.23 -10.03 -14.90
N PHE A 215 4.92 -11.15 -14.68
CA PHE A 215 4.34 -12.33 -14.03
C PHE A 215 3.84 -12.03 -12.62
N GLU A 216 4.60 -11.27 -11.83
CA GLU A 216 4.20 -10.92 -10.46
C GLU A 216 2.94 -10.04 -10.40
N ILE A 217 2.74 -9.16 -11.37
CA ILE A 217 1.52 -8.32 -11.44
C ILE A 217 0.33 -9.11 -11.99
N VAL A 218 0.54 -9.87 -13.06
CA VAL A 218 -0.54 -10.63 -13.72
C VAL A 218 -1.04 -11.73 -12.78
N CYS A 219 -0.12 -12.55 -12.26
CA CYS A 219 -0.45 -13.71 -11.43
C CYS A 219 -0.77 -13.34 -9.98
N GLU A 220 -0.34 -12.16 -9.53
CA GLU A 220 -0.30 -11.79 -8.10
C GLU A 220 0.38 -12.85 -7.24
N ALA A 221 1.50 -13.36 -7.76
CA ALA A 221 2.29 -14.40 -7.14
C ALA A 221 3.76 -14.04 -7.27
N GLY A 222 4.61 -14.43 -6.32
CA GLY A 222 6.03 -14.17 -6.41
C GLY A 222 6.83 -14.47 -5.16
N LEU A 223 8.12 -14.12 -5.26
CA LEU A 223 9.16 -14.35 -4.28
C LEU A 223 9.92 -13.04 -4.14
N HIS A 224 10.20 -12.62 -2.92
CA HIS A 224 11.10 -11.53 -2.62
C HIS A 224 11.96 -11.91 -1.42
N TYR A 225 13.17 -11.36 -1.35
CA TYR A 225 13.98 -11.47 -0.14
C TYR A 225 14.42 -10.08 0.29
N VAL A 226 14.42 -9.86 1.61
CA VAL A 226 14.91 -8.63 2.22
C VAL A 226 16.27 -8.93 2.82
N SER A 227 17.30 -8.21 2.35
CA SER A 227 18.63 -8.27 2.96
C SER A 227 18.64 -7.47 4.26
N ASP A 228 18.82 -8.14 5.40
CA ASP A 228 19.13 -7.48 6.67
C ASP A 228 20.66 -7.30 6.83
N THR A 229 21.06 -6.20 7.44
CA THR A 229 22.45 -5.82 7.73
C THR A 229 23.11 -6.64 8.85
N GLN A 230 22.36 -7.39 9.65
CA GLN A 230 22.89 -8.14 10.81
C GLN A 230 22.53 -9.66 10.85
N HIS A 231 22.08 -10.26 9.74
CA HIS A 231 21.52 -11.63 9.56
C HIS A 231 20.05 -11.79 10.03
N PRO A 232 19.26 -12.82 9.60
CA PRO A 232 19.10 -13.54 8.32
C PRO A 232 18.20 -12.82 7.28
N ALA A 233 18.23 -13.30 6.03
CA ALA A 233 17.32 -12.84 4.98
C ALA A 233 15.87 -13.28 5.24
N LEU A 234 14.94 -12.33 5.30
CA LEU A 234 13.51 -12.62 5.29
C LEU A 234 13.09 -12.91 3.85
N MET A 235 12.63 -14.12 3.57
CA MET A 235 12.01 -14.44 2.29
C MET A 235 10.49 -14.34 2.41
N ILE A 236 9.87 -13.73 1.41
CA ILE A 236 8.43 -13.58 1.30
C ILE A 236 8.00 -14.25 0.00
N LEU A 237 7.13 -15.26 0.12
CA LEU A 237 6.49 -15.94 -0.98
C LEU A 237 4.99 -15.65 -0.92
N TRP A 238 4.36 -15.39 -2.06
CA TRP A 238 2.93 -15.12 -2.11
C TRP A 238 2.29 -15.70 -3.37
N ASN A 239 1.02 -16.08 -3.28
CA ASN A 239 0.16 -16.55 -4.37
C ASN A 239 -1.28 -16.13 -4.06
N ASN A 240 -1.62 -14.87 -4.29
CA ASN A 240 -2.88 -14.28 -3.81
C ASN A 240 -4.12 -15.00 -4.35
N ASN A 241 -4.01 -15.53 -5.57
CA ASN A 241 -5.09 -16.25 -6.25
C ASN A 241 -5.05 -17.76 -6.01
N GLU A 242 -4.06 -18.25 -5.26
CA GLU A 242 -3.87 -19.68 -4.97
C GLU A 242 -3.83 -20.53 -6.26
N ASP A 243 -3.21 -19.99 -7.32
CA ASP A 243 -3.11 -20.67 -8.61
C ASP A 243 -2.21 -21.91 -8.48
N GLU A 244 -2.82 -23.09 -8.58
CA GLU A 244 -2.17 -24.39 -8.40
C GLU A 244 -1.09 -24.69 -9.44
N ARG A 245 -1.08 -23.97 -10.56
CA ARG A 245 -0.10 -24.15 -11.64
C ARG A 245 1.23 -23.46 -11.32
N ILE A 246 1.28 -22.59 -10.30
CA ILE A 246 2.49 -21.90 -9.87
C ILE A 246 3.12 -22.72 -8.75
N SER A 247 4.35 -23.18 -8.97
CA SER A 247 5.05 -24.04 -8.03
C SER A 247 6.26 -23.35 -7.42
N TYR A 248 6.71 -23.84 -6.27
CA TYR A 248 7.93 -23.38 -5.63
C TYR A 248 8.83 -24.52 -5.22
N ARG A 249 10.12 -24.20 -5.08
CA ARG A 249 11.14 -25.06 -4.49
C ARG A 249 12.01 -24.24 -3.56
N TYR A 250 12.30 -24.79 -2.39
CA TYR A 250 13.14 -24.19 -1.38
C TYR A 250 14.15 -25.22 -0.88
N SER A 251 15.37 -24.75 -0.62
CA SER A 251 16.39 -25.53 0.08
C SER A 251 17.29 -24.59 0.88
N ASP A 252 17.67 -25.01 2.08
CA ASP A 252 18.75 -24.40 2.86
C ASP A 252 19.77 -25.44 3.31
N ILE A 253 20.99 -24.98 3.53
CA ILE A 253 22.09 -25.77 4.06
C ILE A 253 22.94 -24.94 5.02
N TYR A 254 23.38 -25.58 6.10
CA TYR A 254 24.45 -25.07 6.94
C TYR A 254 25.67 -25.98 6.79
N LEU A 255 26.79 -25.39 6.38
CA LEU A 255 28.05 -26.08 6.16
C LEU A 255 29.02 -25.77 7.30
N HIS A 256 29.71 -26.79 7.79
CA HIS A 256 30.83 -26.65 8.71
C HIS A 256 32.02 -27.46 8.19
N PHE A 257 33.11 -26.77 7.83
CA PHE A 257 34.28 -27.36 7.14
C PHE A 257 33.90 -28.24 5.92
N GLY A 258 32.96 -27.78 5.10
CA GLY A 258 32.50 -28.50 3.91
C GLY A 258 31.54 -29.66 4.19
N ASN A 259 31.28 -29.99 5.47
CA ASN A 259 30.29 -30.99 5.84
C ASN A 259 28.92 -30.35 6.06
N VAL A 260 27.87 -30.95 5.51
CA VAL A 260 26.48 -30.56 5.76
C VAL A 260 26.13 -30.90 7.21
N GLN A 261 25.85 -29.89 8.01
CA GLN A 261 25.42 -30.05 9.40
C GLN A 261 23.90 -30.01 9.54
N MET A 262 23.25 -29.23 8.68
CA MET A 262 21.80 -29.09 8.60
C MET A 262 21.42 -28.88 7.15
N SER A 263 20.30 -29.47 6.73
CA SER A 263 19.69 -29.20 5.44
C SER A 263 18.17 -29.29 5.57
N ASN A 264 17.47 -28.32 5.02
CA ASN A 264 16.02 -28.38 4.87
C ASN A 264 15.64 -28.23 3.39
N TYR A 265 14.51 -28.80 3.00
CA TYR A 265 13.93 -28.62 1.68
C TYR A 265 12.41 -28.57 1.75
N ALA A 266 11.80 -27.84 0.82
CA ALA A 266 10.35 -27.82 0.63
C ALA A 266 10.03 -27.60 -0.85
N SER A 267 8.92 -28.16 -1.32
CA SER A 267 8.41 -27.90 -2.67
C SER A 267 6.92 -28.18 -2.74
N GLY A 268 6.27 -27.67 -3.78
CA GLY A 268 4.85 -27.89 -4.04
C GLY A 268 4.23 -26.71 -4.78
N VAL A 269 2.91 -26.57 -4.66
CA VAL A 269 2.20 -25.36 -5.08
C VAL A 269 2.68 -24.19 -4.24
N LEU A 270 2.90 -23.04 -4.87
CA LEU A 270 3.29 -21.80 -4.19
C LEU A 270 2.19 -21.42 -3.18
N PRO A 271 2.50 -21.30 -1.88
CA PRO A 271 1.51 -21.02 -0.86
C PRO A 271 0.94 -19.62 -1.01
N ARG A 272 -0.30 -19.42 -0.51
CA ARG A 272 -0.97 -18.11 -0.51
C ARG A 272 -0.08 -17.00 0.05
N PHE A 273 0.54 -17.25 1.19
CA PHE A 273 1.53 -16.36 1.79
C PHE A 273 2.42 -17.14 2.76
N VAL A 274 3.75 -16.97 2.64
CA VAL A 274 4.74 -17.46 3.59
C VAL A 274 5.81 -16.40 3.80
N ALA A 275 6.09 -16.10 5.06
CA ALA A 275 7.28 -15.40 5.50
C ALA A 275 8.23 -16.43 6.13
N HIS A 276 9.33 -16.73 5.45
CA HIS A 276 10.30 -17.73 5.89
C HIS A 276 11.64 -17.08 6.23
N ILE A 277 12.16 -17.46 7.39
CA ILE A 277 13.46 -17.03 7.87
C ILE A 277 14.35 -18.28 7.94
N PRO A 278 15.38 -18.39 7.08
CA PRO A 278 16.35 -19.48 7.18
C PRO A 278 17.00 -19.48 8.57
N PRO A 279 17.18 -20.65 9.21
CA PRO A 279 17.86 -20.72 10.50
C PRO A 279 19.25 -20.10 10.42
N VAL A 280 19.69 -19.32 11.41
CA VAL A 280 21.07 -18.81 11.45
C VAL A 280 21.88 -19.68 12.39
N ASN A 281 22.87 -20.39 11.86
CA ASN A 281 23.86 -21.09 12.66
C ASN A 281 25.19 -20.34 12.58
N VAL A 282 25.77 -20.04 13.75
CA VAL A 282 27.03 -19.33 13.86
C VAL A 282 28.04 -20.26 14.54
N TRP A 283 29.28 -20.28 14.05
CA TRP A 283 30.37 -20.96 14.75
C TRP A 283 31.57 -20.03 14.87
N ARG A 284 32.26 -20.07 16.01
CA ARG A 284 33.45 -19.25 16.25
C ARG A 284 34.70 -20.03 15.88
N GLN A 285 35.65 -19.40 15.19
CA GLN A 285 36.95 -19.99 14.86
C GLN A 285 38.09 -19.14 15.43
N GLY A 286 38.79 -19.66 16.45
CA GLY A 286 39.99 -19.05 17.03
C GLY A 286 39.72 -17.97 18.10
N ALA A 287 40.81 -17.50 18.73
CA ALA A 287 40.76 -16.58 19.88
C ALA A 287 40.44 -15.10 19.53
N TYR A 288 40.44 -14.72 18.24
CA TYR A 288 40.37 -13.30 17.82
C TYR A 288 39.49 -12.98 16.60
N ALA A 289 38.66 -13.90 16.07
CA ALA A 289 37.71 -13.54 15.01
C ALA A 289 36.45 -14.41 15.02
N GLU A 290 35.29 -13.77 15.20
CA GLU A 290 33.99 -14.40 14.90
C GLU A 290 33.83 -14.48 13.38
N ARG A 291 33.93 -15.69 12.81
CA ARG A 291 33.48 -15.93 11.44
C ARG A 291 32.05 -16.42 11.47
N VAL A 292 31.09 -15.52 11.22
CA VAL A 292 29.71 -15.95 11.01
C VAL A 292 29.60 -16.57 9.64
N HIS A 293 29.33 -17.88 9.59
CA HIS A 293 29.01 -18.60 8.35
C HIS A 293 27.48 -18.72 8.23
N PRO A 294 26.80 -17.80 7.53
CA PRO A 294 25.35 -17.83 7.45
C PRO A 294 24.88 -19.07 6.68
N THR A 295 23.71 -19.58 7.08
CA THR A 295 22.99 -20.61 6.32
C THR A 295 22.79 -20.15 4.88
N GLN A 296 23.23 -20.98 3.94
CA GLN A 296 23.05 -20.76 2.52
C GLN A 296 21.68 -21.26 2.13
N TRP A 297 21.00 -20.56 1.23
CA TRP A 297 19.65 -20.91 0.84
C TRP A 297 19.39 -20.58 -0.62
N ARG A 298 18.40 -21.27 -1.19
CA ARG A 298 17.88 -21.03 -2.52
C ARG A 298 16.37 -21.22 -2.51
N ALA A 299 15.66 -20.26 -3.06
CA ALA A 299 14.23 -20.31 -3.29
C ALA A 299 13.97 -20.08 -4.78
N GLN A 300 13.01 -20.82 -5.33
CA GLN A 300 12.61 -20.74 -6.72
C GLN A 300 11.10 -20.74 -6.81
N ILE A 301 10.58 -19.96 -7.75
CA ILE A 301 9.18 -20.01 -8.18
C ILE A 301 9.16 -20.29 -9.66
N ASP A 302 8.31 -21.20 -10.07
CA ASP A 302 8.05 -21.52 -11.47
C ASP A 302 6.63 -21.11 -11.86
N TYR A 303 6.54 -20.23 -12.86
CA TYR A 303 5.30 -19.78 -13.46
C TYR A 303 5.02 -20.61 -14.71
N PHE A 304 4.12 -21.59 -14.60
CA PHE A 304 3.59 -22.37 -15.72
C PHE A 304 4.63 -23.09 -16.60
N ASN A 305 5.83 -23.40 -16.08
CA ASN A 305 7.01 -23.84 -16.83
C ASN A 305 7.48 -22.86 -17.92
N VAL A 306 7.08 -21.60 -17.83
CA VAL A 306 7.45 -20.51 -18.75
C VAL A 306 8.60 -19.69 -18.20
N LEU A 307 8.51 -19.30 -16.92
CA LEU A 307 9.54 -18.50 -16.25
C LEU A 307 9.83 -19.11 -14.88
N THR A 308 11.11 -19.35 -14.58
CA THR A 308 11.57 -19.63 -13.22
C THR A 308 12.28 -18.39 -12.65
N VAL A 309 11.80 -17.89 -11.51
CA VAL A 309 12.48 -16.85 -10.72
C VAL A 309 13.25 -17.54 -9.60
N ILE A 310 14.50 -17.13 -9.39
CA ILE A 310 15.40 -17.71 -8.40
C ILE A 310 15.95 -16.60 -7.53
N GLU A 311 15.88 -16.80 -6.21
CA GLU A 311 16.63 -16.02 -5.22
C GLU A 311 17.52 -16.97 -4.42
N SER A 312 18.70 -16.51 -4.03
CA SER A 312 19.60 -17.32 -3.21
C SER A 312 20.60 -16.47 -2.44
N CYS A 313 21.00 -16.97 -1.28
CA CYS A 313 22.19 -16.52 -0.57
C CYS A 313 23.19 -17.67 -0.53
N GLN A 314 24.39 -17.41 -1.04
CA GLN A 314 25.50 -18.36 -1.02
C GLN A 314 26.72 -17.63 -0.47
N GLU A 315 27.54 -18.34 0.30
CA GLU A 315 28.85 -17.80 0.67
C GLU A 315 29.68 -17.64 -0.61
N LYS A 316 30.29 -16.46 -0.77
CA LYS A 316 31.33 -16.30 -1.77
C LYS A 316 32.57 -17.00 -1.22
N THR A 317 32.92 -18.15 -1.81
CA THR A 317 34.22 -18.77 -1.56
C THR A 317 35.31 -17.72 -1.83
N PRO A 318 36.30 -17.56 -0.92
CA PRO A 318 37.40 -16.62 -1.12
C PRO A 318 38.16 -16.83 -2.43
#